data_AF-A0A1I0IMD7-F1
#
_entry.id   AF-A0A1I0IMD7-F1
#
_cell.length_a   1.000
_cell.length_b   1.000
_cell.length_c   1.000
_cell.angle_alpha   90.00
_cell.angle_beta   90.00
_cell.angle_gamma   90.00
#
_symmetry.space_group_name_H-M   'P 1'
#
loop_
_entity.id
_entity.type
_entity.pdbx_description
1 polymer ?
#
loop_
_entity_poly.entity_id
_entity_poly.type
_entity_poly.pdbx_seq_one_letter_code
_entity_poly.pdbx_strand_id
1 'polypeptide(L)'
;MEYTLISFLLVMVLFLVIKVNKLEGRVKGIQYTLKQLTEQFGIGENPIDEELRELIKEGKEVKAVKKARETLGLSLIEGKEYIDQLKEAK
;
A
#
# COMPACT_ATOMS: atom_id res chain seq x y z
N MET A 1 38.32 -16.11 -19.64
CA MET A 1 38.23 -15.57 -18.27
C MET A 1 37.26 -14.41 -18.15
N GLU A 2 37.11 -13.56 -19.18
CA GLU A 2 36.20 -12.40 -19.12
C GLU A 2 34.71 -12.79 -19.27
N TYR A 3 34.39 -13.69 -20.20
CA TYR A 3 33.00 -14.14 -20.45
C TYR A 3 32.39 -14.95 -19.29
N THR A 4 33.21 -15.64 -18.50
CA THR A 4 32.76 -16.42 -17.33
C THR A 4 32.26 -15.52 -16.21
N LEU A 5 32.89 -14.34 -16.04
CA LEU A 5 32.49 -13.36 -15.03
C LEU A 5 31.15 -12.70 -15.39
N ILE A 6 30.99 -12.36 -16.68
CA ILE A 6 29.75 -11.79 -17.21
C ILE A 6 28.59 -12.78 -17.09
N SER A 7 28.81 -14.05 -17.41
CA SER A 7 27.79 -15.11 -17.23
C SER A 7 27.35 -15.26 -15.76
N PHE A 8 28.29 -15.21 -14.82
CA PHE A 8 27.99 -15.31 -13.39
C PHE A 8 27.16 -14.12 -12.89
N LEU A 9 27.50 -12.90 -13.33
CA LEU A 9 26.74 -11.68 -13.04
C LEU A 9 25.31 -11.76 -13.60
N LEU A 10 25.15 -12.26 -14.81
CA LEU A 10 23.85 -12.38 -15.47
C LEU A 10 22.94 -13.39 -14.72
N VAL A 11 23.50 -14.52 -14.29
CA VAL A 11 22.80 -15.50 -13.45
C VAL A 11 22.42 -14.92 -12.09
N MET A 12 23.31 -14.14 -11.47
CA MET A 12 23.05 -13.47 -10.19
C MET A 12 21.89 -12.47 -10.29
N VAL A 13 21.85 -11.68 -11.37
CA VAL A 13 20.74 -10.74 -11.65
C VAL A 13 19.43 -11.49 -11.87
N LEU A 14 19.44 -12.57 -12.66
CA LEU A 14 18.25 -13.41 -12.89
C LEU A 14 17.70 -13.98 -11.57
N PHE A 15 18.57 -14.42 -10.66
CA PHE A 15 18.16 -14.95 -9.36
C PHE A 15 17.45 -13.90 -8.49
N LEU A 16 17.94 -12.66 -8.51
CA LEU A 16 17.31 -11.54 -7.79
C LEU A 16 15.91 -11.23 -8.32
N VAL A 17 15.74 -11.21 -9.65
CA VAL A 17 14.43 -10.97 -10.29
C VAL A 17 13.40 -12.04 -9.89
N ILE A 18 13.79 -13.33 -9.85
CA ILE A 18 12.91 -14.43 -9.44
C ILE A 18 12.48 -14.27 -7.97
N LYS A 19 13.41 -13.89 -7.08
CA LYS A 19 13.11 -13.64 -5.65
C LYS A 19 12.13 -12.49 -5.47
N VAL A 20 12.28 -11.40 -6.23
CA VAL A 20 11.38 -10.23 -6.20
C VAL A 20 9.99 -10.62 -6.70
N ASN A 21 9.87 -11.33 -7.83
CA ASN A 21 8.59 -11.78 -8.37
C ASN A 21 7.84 -12.72 -7.41
N LYS A 22 8.56 -13.61 -6.70
CA LYS A 22 7.96 -14.52 -5.71
C LYS A 22 7.48 -13.78 -4.45
N LEU A 23 8.11 -12.65 -4.12
CA LEU A 23 7.71 -11.80 -3.00
C LEU A 23 6.41 -11.06 -3.32
N GLU A 24 6.29 -10.55 -4.54
CA GLU A 24 5.09 -9.84 -5.02
C GLU A 24 3.83 -10.72 -4.99
N GLY A 25 3.96 -12.01 -5.32
CA GLY A 25 2.85 -12.96 -5.25
C GLY A 25 2.30 -13.19 -3.84
N ARG A 26 3.16 -13.17 -2.81
CA ARG A 26 2.73 -13.29 -1.40
C ARG A 26 2.01 -12.05 -0.90
N VAL A 27 2.45 -10.87 -1.35
CA VAL A 27 1.79 -9.59 -1.03
C VAL A 27 0.38 -9.55 -1.62
N LYS A 28 0.21 -9.98 -2.88
CA LYS A 28 -1.11 -10.07 -3.53
C LYS A 28 -2.08 -11.00 -2.81
N GLY A 29 -1.60 -12.13 -2.28
CA GLY A 29 -2.41 -13.05 -1.49
C GLY A 29 -2.96 -12.43 -0.20
N ILE A 30 -2.13 -11.66 0.52
CA ILE A 30 -2.53 -10.95 1.74
C ILE A 30 -3.59 -9.89 1.43
N GLN A 31 -3.40 -9.10 0.37
CA GLN A 31 -4.40 -8.11 -0.06
C GLN A 31 -5.74 -8.75 -0.41
N TYR A 32 -5.73 -9.94 -1.02
CA TYR A 32 -6.95 -10.66 -1.36
C TYR A 32 -7.70 -11.16 -0.13
N THR A 33 -6.99 -11.69 0.86
CA THR A 33 -7.57 -12.08 2.15
C THR A 33 -8.14 -10.89 2.90
N LEU A 34 -7.44 -9.75 2.92
CA LEU A 34 -7.93 -8.52 3.56
C LEU A 34 -9.22 -8.03 2.91
N LYS A 35 -9.28 -8.02 1.57
CA LYS A 35 -10.49 -7.60 0.84
C LYS A 35 -11.71 -8.47 1.17
N GLN A 36 -11.53 -9.80 1.21
CA GLN A 36 -12.62 -10.72 1.56
C GLN A 36 -13.06 -10.56 3.03
N LEU A 37 -12.14 -10.26 3.94
CA LEU A 37 -12.49 -9.97 5.33
C LEU A 37 -13.28 -8.66 5.44
N THR A 38 -12.87 -7.60 4.75
CA THR A 38 -13.60 -6.33 4.71
C THR A 38 -15.01 -6.50 4.15
N GLU A 39 -15.18 -7.25 3.06
CA GLU A 39 -16.49 -7.55 2.44
C GLU A 39 -17.38 -8.44 3.32
N GLN A 40 -16.81 -9.45 3.99
CA GLN A 40 -17.58 -10.41 4.78
C GLN A 40 -17.99 -9.87 6.15
N PHE A 41 -17.19 -9.01 6.77
CA PHE A 41 -17.48 -8.43 8.09
C PHE A 41 -18.21 -7.08 8.03
N GLY A 42 -18.41 -6.48 6.85
CA GLY A 42 -19.03 -5.15 6.75
C GLY A 42 -18.25 -4.06 7.49
N ILE A 43 -16.98 -4.32 7.82
CA ILE A 43 -16.05 -3.35 8.42
C ILE A 43 -15.58 -2.46 7.27
N GLY A 44 -16.49 -1.68 6.73
CA GLY A 44 -16.25 -0.77 5.61
C GLY A 44 -15.60 0.55 6.04
N GLU A 45 -15.55 0.81 7.34
CA GLU A 45 -14.94 2.03 7.88
C GLU A 45 -13.99 1.64 9.00
N ASN A 46 -12.71 1.94 8.80
CA ASN A 46 -11.81 2.09 9.92
C ASN A 46 -12.40 3.22 10.78
N PRO A 47 -12.47 3.13 12.13
CA PRO A 47 -12.93 4.26 12.97
C PRO A 47 -12.22 5.59 12.67
N ILE A 48 -11.06 5.53 12.03
CA ILE A 48 -10.28 6.67 11.55
C ILE A 48 -10.87 7.30 10.29
N ASP A 49 -11.59 6.56 9.46
CA ASP A 49 -12.19 7.04 8.21
C ASP A 49 -13.26 8.10 8.47
N GLU A 50 -14.00 7.98 9.57
CA GLU A 50 -14.98 8.99 9.98
C GLU A 50 -14.30 10.28 10.46
N GLU A 51 -13.26 10.18 11.31
CA GLU A 51 -12.43 11.33 11.70
C GLU A 51 -11.72 11.98 10.49
N LEU A 52 -11.24 11.17 9.54
CA LEU A 52 -10.62 11.67 8.31
C LEU A 52 -11.65 12.36 7.42
N ARG A 53 -12.85 11.80 7.26
CA ARG A 53 -13.97 12.44 6.54
C ARG A 53 -14.37 13.77 7.17
N GLU A 54 -14.39 13.88 8.50
CA GLU A 54 -14.61 15.16 9.17
C GLU A 54 -13.50 16.16 8.87
N LEU A 55 -12.23 15.76 8.99
CA LEU A 55 -11.09 16.63 8.67
C LEU A 55 -11.08 17.08 7.20
N ILE A 56 -11.49 16.20 6.29
CA ILE A 56 -11.67 16.52 4.86
C ILE A 56 -12.81 17.53 4.67
N LYS A 57 -13.97 17.32 5.30
CA LYS A 57 -15.13 18.24 5.25
C LYS A 57 -14.79 19.62 5.80
N GLU A 58 -13.94 19.68 6.82
CA GLU A 58 -13.44 20.93 7.40
C GLU A 58 -12.34 21.62 6.54
N GLY A 59 -11.95 21.03 5.40
CA GLY A 59 -10.89 21.57 4.53
C GLY A 59 -9.47 21.39 5.08
N LYS A 60 -9.29 20.56 6.12
CA LYS A 60 -8.02 20.31 6.81
C LYS A 60 -7.28 19.10 6.21
N GLU A 61 -7.14 19.05 4.88
CA GLU A 61 -6.53 17.93 4.16
C GLU A 61 -5.13 17.58 4.66
N VAL A 62 -4.29 18.59 4.93
CA VAL A 62 -2.92 18.34 5.43
C VAL A 62 -2.94 17.62 6.79
N LYS A 63 -3.93 17.92 7.65
CA LYS A 63 -4.11 17.21 8.92
C LYS A 63 -4.66 15.81 8.71
N ALA A 64 -5.58 15.63 7.77
CA ALA A 64 -6.11 14.32 7.40
C ALA A 64 -4.98 13.41 6.89
N VAL A 65 -4.14 13.89 5.95
CA VAL A 65 -2.97 13.16 5.46
C VAL A 65 -1.98 12.86 6.58
N LYS A 66 -1.70 13.83 7.47
CA LYS A 66 -0.81 13.60 8.61
C LYS A 66 -1.34 12.49 9.52
N LYS A 67 -2.63 12.49 9.83
CA LYS A 67 -3.24 11.49 10.72
C LYS A 67 -3.34 10.12 10.06
N ALA A 68 -3.66 10.05 8.76
CA ALA A 68 -3.60 8.81 7.99
C ALA A 68 -2.19 8.19 8.04
N ARG A 69 -1.14 9.00 7.87
CA ARG A 69 0.25 8.52 7.97
C ARG A 69 0.62 8.04 9.36
N GLU A 70 0.25 8.78 10.40
CA GLU A 70 0.57 8.44 11.79
C GLU A 70 -0.14 7.16 12.25
N THR A 71 -1.37 6.95 11.80
CA THR A 71 -2.21 5.86 12.34
C THR A 71 -2.22 4.62 11.46
N LEU A 72 -2.12 4.77 10.13
CA LEU A 72 -2.06 3.66 9.18
C LEU A 72 -0.61 3.31 8.78
N GLY A 73 0.37 4.07 9.25
CA GLY A 73 1.78 3.85 8.92
C GLY A 73 2.13 4.17 7.45
N LEU A 74 1.27 4.92 6.77
CA LEU A 74 1.41 5.21 5.34
C LEU A 74 2.55 6.20 5.06
N SER A 75 3.19 6.05 3.91
CA SER A 75 4.09 7.07 3.37
C SER A 75 3.33 8.34 2.98
N LEU A 76 4.06 9.41 2.67
CA LEU A 76 3.46 10.72 2.36
C LEU A 76 2.59 10.68 1.09
N ILE A 77 2.98 9.84 0.12
CA ILE A 77 2.24 9.63 -1.13
C ILE A 77 1.00 8.77 -0.84
N GLU A 78 1.18 7.61 -0.18
CA GLU A 78 0.07 6.70 0.13
C GLU A 78 -0.98 7.36 1.04
N GLY A 79 -0.55 8.18 2.01
CA GLY A 79 -1.46 8.93 2.87
C GLY A 79 -2.27 9.98 2.11
N LYS A 80 -1.72 10.59 1.06
CA LYS A 80 -2.47 11.49 0.19
C LYS A 80 -3.48 10.71 -0.66
N GLU A 81 -3.02 9.62 -1.27
CA GLU A 81 -3.84 8.77 -2.14
C GLU A 81 -5.02 8.15 -1.37
N TYR A 82 -4.81 7.80 -0.10
CA TYR A 82 -5.86 7.35 0.81
C TYR A 82 -6.94 8.41 1.06
N ILE A 83 -6.53 9.66 1.33
CA ILE A 83 -7.45 10.78 1.52
C ILE A 83 -8.20 11.13 0.23
N ASP A 84 -7.53 11.07 -0.91
CA ASP A 84 -8.15 11.30 -2.22
C ASP A 84 -9.22 10.22 -2.49
N GLN A 85 -8.93 8.94 -2.22
CA GLN A 85 -9.90 7.84 -2.32
C GLN A 85 -11.10 8.02 -1.36
N LEU A 86 -10.86 8.46 -0.12
CA LEU A 86 -11.91 8.79 0.85
C LEU A 86 -12.80 9.96 0.42
N LYS A 87 -12.26 10.86 -0.39
CA LYS A 87 -13.00 11.98 -0.99
C LYS A 87 -13.90 11.53 -2.13
N GLU A 88 -13.43 10.57 -2.93
CA GLU A 88 -14.14 10.03 -4.09
C GLU A 88 -15.17 8.97 -3.72
N ALA A 89 -14.92 8.20 -2.65
CA ALA A 89 -15.88 7.32 -2.00
C ALA A 89 -16.94 8.17 -1.27
N LYS A 90 -17.88 8.72 -2.03
CA LYS A 90 -18.97 9.58 -1.55
C LYS A 90 -20.11 8.78 -0.94
#